data_AF-A0ABD0C2I7-F1
#
_entry.id   AF-A0ABD0C2I7-F1
#
_cell.length_a   1.000
_cell.length_b   1.000
_cell.length_c   1.000
_cell.angle_alpha   90.00
_cell.angle_beta   90.00
_cell.angle_gamma   90.00
#
_symmetry.space_group_name_H-M   'P 1'
#
loop_
_entity.id
_entity.type
_entity.pdbx_description
1 polymer ?
#
loop_
_entity_poly.entity_id
_entity_poly.type
_entity_poly.pdbx_seq_one_letter_code
_entity_poly.pdbx_strand_id
1 'polypeptide(L)' 'MIEKQQPIVALGHSSKPKKARPPRNNLLLSLKKNDLELNFYSSLDTEIMNKLLEKVLP' A
#
# COMPACT_ATOMS: atom_id res chain seq x y z
N MET A 1 28.31 43.13 -11.08
CA MET A 1 28.62 42.12 -10.04
C MET A 1 28.53 40.75 -10.70
N ILE A 2 29.61 39.97 -10.74
CA ILE A 2 29.63 38.65 -11.39
C ILE A 2 29.05 37.64 -10.42
N GLU A 3 27.86 37.11 -10.73
CA GLU A 3 27.25 36.04 -9.96
C GLU A 3 28.07 34.76 -10.16
N LYS A 4 28.69 34.30 -9.07
CA LYS A 4 29.52 33.10 -9.03
C LYS A 4 28.57 31.90 -9.13
N GLN A 5 28.39 31.36 -10.34
CA GLN A 5 27.58 30.16 -10.56
C GLN A 5 28.17 29.00 -9.75
N GLN A 6 27.37 28.44 -8.84
CA GLN A 6 27.78 27.26 -8.08
C GLN A 6 27.69 26.02 -9.00
N PRO A 7 28.65 25.09 -8.92
CA PRO A 7 28.60 23.87 -9.72
C PRO A 7 27.40 23.02 -9.30
N ILE A 8 26.56 22.65 -10.28
CA ILE A 8 25.41 21.78 -10.06
C ILE A 8 25.94 20.36 -9.84
N VAL A 9 25.96 19.92 -8.57
CA VAL A 9 26.33 18.54 -8.21
C VAL A 9 25.09 17.67 -8.34
N ALA A 10 25.13 16.67 -9.22
CA ALA A 10 24.06 15.68 -9.32
C ALA A 10 23.93 14.94 -7.98
N LEU A 11 22.75 14.98 -7.37
CA LEU A 11 22.42 14.16 -6.21
C LEU A 11 22.47 12.70 -6.66
N GLY A 12 23.60 12.03 -6.41
CA GLY A 12 23.80 10.64 -6.78
C GLY A 12 22.61 9.81 -6.32
N HIS A 13 21.93 9.16 -7.27
CA HIS A 13 20.82 8.28 -6.95
C HIS A 13 21.35 7.17 -6.06
N SER A 14 21.00 7.24 -4.77
CA SER A 14 21.34 6.20 -3.81
C SER A 14 20.83 4.88 -4.36
N SER A 15 21.73 3.93 -4.65
CA SER A 15 21.43 2.55 -5.05
C SER A 15 20.85 1.75 -3.88
N LYS A 16 20.00 2.37 -3.06
CA LYS A 16 19.29 1.70 -1.98
C LYS A 16 18.53 0.54 -2.62
N PRO A 17 18.79 -0.72 -2.23
CA PRO A 17 17.97 -1.82 -2.67
C PRO A 17 16.53 -1.46 -2.33
N LYS A 18 15.62 -1.56 -3.31
CA LYS A 18 14.18 -1.40 -3.07
C LYS A 18 13.85 -2.31 -1.91
N LYS A 19 13.66 -1.76 -0.70
CA LYS A 19 13.27 -2.55 0.47
C LYS A 19 12.05 -3.35 0.02
N ALA A 20 12.13 -4.68 0.08
CA ALA A 20 11.01 -5.54 -0.23
C ALA A 20 9.85 -5.00 0.59
N ARG A 21 8.86 -4.41 -0.09
CA ARG A 21 7.73 -3.81 0.59
C ARG A 21 7.09 -4.97 1.35
N PRO A 22 6.89 -4.88 2.67
CA PRO A 22 6.20 -5.93 3.38
C PRO A 22 4.89 -6.21 2.63
N PRO A 23 4.50 -7.50 2.47
CA PRO A 23 3.27 -7.85 1.78
C PRO A 23 2.17 -6.99 2.38
N ARG A 24 1.63 -6.08 1.58
CA ARG A 24 0.62 -5.14 2.06
C ARG A 24 -0.59 -5.99 2.41
N ASN A 25 -0.96 -6.04 3.69
CA ASN A 25 -2.25 -6.60 4.07
C ASN A 25 -3.33 -5.85 3.29
N ASN A 26 -4.13 -6.59 2.51
CA ASN A 26 -5.16 -6.04 1.63
C ASN A 26 -6.48 -5.78 2.38
N LEU A 27 -6.37 -5.43 3.66
CA LEU A 27 -7.51 -5.12 4.52
C LEU A 27 -7.59 -3.60 4.75
N LEU A 28 -8.77 -3.05 4.51
CA LEU A 28 -9.20 -1.70 4.80
C LEU A 28 -9.86 -1.67 6.19
N LEU A 29 -9.46 -0.72 7.02
CA LEU A 29 -10.14 -0.42 8.26
C LEU A 29 -11.27 0.58 7.96
N SER A 30 -12.50 0.25 8.33
CA SER A 30 -13.67 1.09 8.08
C SER A 30 -14.55 1.20 9.32
N LEU A 31 -15.18 2.36 9.49
CA LEU A 31 -16.16 2.58 10.55
C LEU A 31 -17.57 2.38 9.99
N LYS A 32 -18.31 1.40 10.50
CA LYS A 32 -19.69 1.11 10.13
C LYS A 32 -20.55 1.09 11.38
N LYS A 33 -21.54 1.98 11.47
CA LYS A 33 -22.43 2.11 12.64
C LYS A 33 -21.68 2.27 13.99
N ASN A 34 -20.55 2.97 13.97
CA ASN A 34 -19.62 3.15 15.10
C ASN A 34 -18.80 1.92 15.49
N ASP A 35 -18.97 0.80 14.78
CA ASP A 35 -18.11 -0.37 14.92
C ASP A 35 -16.94 -0.27 13.95
N LEU A 36 -15.77 -0.64 14.44
CA LEU A 36 -14.54 -0.68 13.64
C LEU A 36 -14.45 -2.06 12.97
N GLU A 37 -14.72 -2.10 11.67
CA GLU A 37 -14.70 -3.32 10.87
C GLU A 37 -13.46 -3.39 9.96
N LEU A 38 -12.91 -4.59 9.79
CA LEU A 38 -11.90 -4.91 8.78
C LEU A 38 -12.61 -5.41 7.52
N ASN A 39 -12.42 -4.70 6.42
CA ASN A 39 -12.97 -5.04 5.11
C ASN A 39 -11.84 -5.28 4.10
N PHE A 40 -12.11 -5.91 2.96
CA PHE A 40 -11.12 -6.06 1.89
C PHE A 40 -11.11 -4.82 0.98
N TYR A 41 -9.94 -4.46 0.42
CA TYR A 41 -9.86 -3.39 -0.60
C TYR A 41 -10.54 -3.76 -1.92
N SER A 42 -10.84 -5.05 -2.13
CA SER A 42 -11.55 -5.48 -3.32
C SER A 42 -13.01 -5.03 -3.26
N SER A 43 -13.51 -4.40 -4.33
CA SER A 43 -14.94 -4.19 -4.57
C SER A 43 -15.69 -5.49 -4.91
N LEU A 44 -15.11 -6.64 -4.57
CA LEU A 44 -15.72 -7.93 -4.80
C LEU A 44 -16.89 -8.07 -3.83
N ASP A 45 -18.02 -8.54 -4.35
CA ASP A 45 -19.21 -8.77 -3.54
C ASP A 45 -18.91 -9.71 -2.37
N THR A 46 -19.38 -9.35 -1.18
CA THR A 46 -19.07 -10.05 0.07
C THR A 46 -19.58 -11.50 0.04
N GLU A 47 -20.67 -11.78 -0.65
CA GLU A 47 -21.23 -13.13 -0.77
C GLU A 47 -20.34 -14.02 -1.65
N ILE A 48 -19.82 -13.46 -2.75
CA ILE A 48 -18.85 -14.14 -3.62
C ILE A 48 -17.54 -14.38 -2.86
N MET A 49 -17.09 -13.39 -2.09
CA MET A 49 -15.90 -13.49 -1.26
C MET A 49 -16.04 -14.62 -0.23
N ASN A 50 -17.16 -14.67 0.50
CA ASN A 50 -17.43 -15.71 1.49
C ASN A 50 -17.45 -17.11 0.86
N LYS A 51 -18.10 -17.30 -0.30
CA LYS A 51 -18.10 -18.58 -1.03
C LYS A 51 -16.69 -19.00 -1.46
N LEU A 52 -15.82 -18.05 -1.78
CA LEU A 52 -14.43 -18.34 -2.11
C LEU A 52 -13.65 -18.75 -0.86
N LEU A 53 -13.82 -18.03 0.24
CA LEU A 53 -13.17 -18.34 1.51
C LEU A 53 -13.59 -19.70 2.05
N GLU A 54 -14.87 -20.07 1.96
CA GLU A 54 -15.35 -21.41 2.33
C GLU A 54 -14.68 -22.54 1.56
N LYS A 55 -14.21 -22.27 0.33
CA LYS A 55 -13.49 -23.27 -0.48
C LYS A 55 -11.99 -23.32 -0.20
N VAL A 56 -11.42 -22.25 0.36
CA VAL A 56 -9.98 -22.08 0.56
C VAL A 56 -9.58 -22.32 2.02
N LEU A 57 -10.45 -21.99 2.96
CA LEU A 57 -10.27 -22.25 4.37
C LEU A 57 -10.81 -23.67 4.68
N PRO A 58 -10.01 -24.55 5.29
CA PRO A 58 -10.41 -25.91 5.65
C PRO A 58 -11.47 -25.97 6.75
#